data_AF-A0A6L8LVF1-F1
#
_entry.id   AF-A0A6L8LVF1-F1
#
_cell.length_a   1.000
_cell.length_b   1.000
_cell.length_c   1.000
_cell.angle_alpha   90.00
_cell.angle_beta   90.00
_cell.angle_gamma   90.00
#
_symmetry.space_group_name_H-M   'P 1'
#
loop_
_entity.id
_entity.type
_entity.pdbx_description
1 polymer ?
#
loop_
_entity_poly.entity_id
_entity_poly.type
_entity_poly.pdbx_seq_one_letter_code
_entity_poly.pdbx_strand_id
1 'polypeptide(L)'
;MYKNNLLAILFLSAPSVADTFSIVPDIKNGLPAVMNEPVLYQAPQFDYFNLADSYLEQRAEAIAKLPMALSDIERVCIQTSYSGIDPSSSDQSGVLVYTYAEDNSGIKIHNTTIGDRVNLETVSKHCIDESNWVYDNWLADKSMTFTPYSSSSAVITDVRVIIDGSLSLSQVPAEFTEQYYDFIAKVGFDQSANFYHPDGISGLKDVLVSGLEQNNSSMKFIKNMAFGNTLSKEDIVLMSDLDFMNQFLSILGQASGSNTANLESFKVINVFDYNDKKYINVEKQERLFGKQITRNEVVILKKYGDRWLLELPEILKEILDN
;
A
#
# COMPACT_ATOMS: atom_id res chain seq x y z
N MET A 1 -17.25 -6.54 -46.56
CA MET A 1 -18.34 -5.90 -45.81
C MET A 1 -18.56 -6.70 -44.53
N TYR A 2 -18.10 -6.12 -43.41
CA TYR A 2 -18.43 -6.39 -42.00
C TYR A 2 -18.98 -7.77 -41.58
N LYS A 3 -18.09 -8.60 -41.03
CA LYS A 3 -18.38 -9.41 -39.82
C LYS A 3 -17.35 -9.04 -38.75
N ASN A 4 -17.46 -7.79 -38.33
CA ASN A 4 -16.77 -7.22 -37.18
C ASN A 4 -17.43 -7.69 -35.88
N ASN A 5 -16.59 -7.80 -34.85
CA ASN A 5 -16.87 -7.31 -33.50
C ASN A 5 -18.01 -7.97 -32.72
N LEU A 6 -17.82 -9.23 -32.33
CA LEU A 6 -18.47 -9.71 -31.10
C LEU A 6 -17.62 -10.67 -30.24
N LEU A 7 -16.53 -11.22 -30.79
CA LEU A 7 -15.56 -12.04 -30.03
C LEU A 7 -14.28 -11.29 -29.62
N ALA A 8 -14.09 -10.06 -30.09
CA ALA A 8 -12.98 -9.18 -29.69
C ALA A 8 -13.29 -8.35 -28.42
N ILE A 9 -14.47 -8.53 -27.81
CA ILE A 9 -14.95 -7.74 -26.66
C ILE A 9 -14.97 -8.56 -25.36
N LEU A 10 -14.50 -9.82 -25.38
CA LEU A 10 -14.56 -10.70 -24.19
C LEU A 10 -13.22 -11.07 -23.54
N PHE A 11 -12.07 -10.57 -24.01
CA PHE A 11 -10.76 -10.84 -23.37
C PHE A 11 -9.74 -9.70 -23.46
N LEU A 12 -10.20 -8.45 -23.27
CA LEU A 12 -9.33 -7.36 -22.79
C LEU A 12 -9.73 -6.97 -21.37
N SER A 13 -10.03 -7.95 -20.53
CA SER A 13 -9.82 -7.80 -19.10
C SER A 13 -8.33 -8.02 -18.90
N ALA A 14 -7.56 -6.94 -18.75
CA ALA A 14 -6.31 -7.05 -18.00
C ALA A 14 -6.66 -7.86 -16.73
N PRO A 15 -5.96 -8.97 -16.40
CA PRO A 15 -6.14 -9.54 -15.07
C PRO A 15 -5.87 -8.41 -14.08
N SER A 16 -6.93 -7.97 -13.41
CA SER A 16 -6.77 -7.28 -12.15
C SER A 16 -5.92 -8.20 -11.30
N VAL A 17 -4.83 -7.66 -10.78
CA VAL A 17 -4.12 -8.38 -9.73
C VAL A 17 -4.98 -8.14 -8.51
N ALA A 18 -5.76 -9.16 -8.12
CA ALA A 18 -6.44 -9.15 -6.84
C ALA A 18 -5.35 -9.22 -5.78
N ASP A 19 -5.01 -8.06 -5.24
CA ASP A 19 -3.95 -7.89 -4.26
C ASP A 19 -4.60 -7.52 -2.93
N THR A 20 -4.34 -8.34 -1.93
CA THR A 20 -4.48 -7.89 -0.54
C THR A 20 -3.24 -7.09 -0.20
N PHE A 21 -3.41 -5.81 0.15
CA PHE A 21 -2.31 -4.98 0.62
C PHE A 21 -2.69 -4.19 1.87
N SER A 22 -1.67 -3.82 2.64
CA SER A 22 -1.75 -3.14 3.92
C SER A 22 -1.12 -1.76 3.81
N ILE A 23 -1.89 -0.74 4.16
CA ILE A 23 -1.43 0.65 4.25
C ILE A 23 -1.26 1.03 5.72
N VAL A 24 -0.14 1.68 6.04
CA VAL A 24 0.03 2.39 7.31
C VAL A 24 -0.51 3.81 7.12
N PRO A 25 -1.55 4.23 7.86
CA PRO A 25 -2.13 5.55 7.71
C PRO A 25 -1.23 6.64 8.31
N ASP A 26 -1.36 7.86 7.80
CA ASP A 26 -0.80 9.07 8.42
C ASP A 26 -1.60 9.42 9.68
N ILE A 27 -0.94 9.56 10.84
CA ILE A 27 -1.58 9.89 12.11
C ILE A 27 -1.30 11.35 12.49
N LYS A 28 -2.34 12.13 12.82
CA LYS A 28 -2.22 13.58 13.06
C LYS A 28 -1.60 13.96 14.41
N ASN A 29 -2.18 13.53 15.53
CA ASN A 29 -1.78 14.00 16.87
C ASN A 29 -1.73 12.89 17.94
N GLY A 30 -1.29 11.68 17.57
CA GLY A 30 -1.43 10.51 18.42
C GLY A 30 -2.89 10.04 18.47
N LEU A 31 -3.09 8.72 18.59
CA LEU A 31 -4.43 8.15 18.54
C LEU A 31 -5.16 8.35 19.88
N PRO A 32 -6.48 8.52 19.87
CA PRO A 32 -7.23 8.93 21.05
C PRO A 32 -7.12 7.89 22.18
N ALA A 33 -6.62 8.35 23.33
CA ALA A 33 -6.72 7.62 24.59
C ALA A 33 -8.03 8.04 25.28
N VAL A 34 -9.03 7.16 25.20
CA VAL A 34 -10.40 7.35 25.75
C VAL A 34 -11.11 8.60 25.22
N MET A 35 -11.74 8.46 24.06
CA MET A 35 -12.91 9.26 23.71
C MET A 35 -14.12 8.64 24.41
N ASN A 36 -14.95 9.43 25.10
CA ASN A 36 -16.27 8.97 25.52
C ASN A 36 -16.91 8.21 24.36
N GLU A 37 -17.36 6.97 24.61
CA GLU A 37 -17.84 6.07 23.57
C GLU A 37 -18.79 6.82 22.60
N PRO A 38 -18.41 6.97 21.31
CA PRO A 38 -19.25 7.68 20.36
C PRO A 38 -20.55 6.90 20.19
N VAL A 39 -21.69 7.59 20.27
CA VAL A 39 -23.00 6.96 20.03
C VAL A 39 -23.07 6.58 18.55
N LEU A 40 -22.89 5.29 18.22
CA LEU A 40 -22.81 4.85 16.82
C LEU A 40 -24.15 4.90 16.08
N TYR A 41 -25.26 4.89 16.81
CA TYR A 41 -26.62 4.86 16.25
C TYR A 41 -27.26 6.24 16.11
N GLN A 42 -26.52 7.28 16.50
CA GLN A 42 -26.87 8.65 16.21
C GLN A 42 -25.76 9.17 15.32
N ALA A 43 -26.09 9.77 14.17
CA ALA A 43 -25.17 10.70 13.54
C ALA A 43 -24.69 11.61 14.68
N PRO A 44 -23.39 11.62 15.01
CA PRO A 44 -23.02 12.19 16.30
C PRO A 44 -23.52 13.64 16.31
N GLN A 45 -24.10 14.09 17.43
CA GLN A 45 -24.64 15.43 17.53
C GLN A 45 -23.49 16.42 17.52
N PHE A 46 -22.99 16.69 16.32
CA PHE A 46 -21.90 17.59 16.02
C PHE A 46 -22.55 18.94 15.68
N ASP A 47 -22.19 19.96 16.45
CA ASP A 47 -22.79 21.28 16.37
C ASP A 47 -22.85 21.87 14.95
N TYR A 48 -23.93 22.62 14.72
CA TYR A 48 -24.59 22.98 13.46
C TYR A 48 -23.83 23.78 12.40
N PHE A 49 -22.53 24.09 12.50
CA PHE A 49 -21.91 25.03 11.56
C PHE A 49 -20.43 24.74 11.26
N ASN A 50 -20.17 24.05 10.14
CA ASN A 50 -19.25 24.42 9.03
C ASN A 50 -18.81 23.16 8.24
N LEU A 51 -19.30 22.99 7.01
CA LEU A 51 -19.01 21.86 6.10
C LEU A 51 -17.92 22.19 5.05
N ALA A 52 -16.96 23.07 5.36
CA ALA A 52 -15.85 23.32 4.44
C ALA A 52 -14.89 22.10 4.34
N ASP A 53 -14.13 22.02 3.22
CA ASP A 53 -13.18 20.94 2.81
C ASP A 53 -12.09 20.55 3.82
N SER A 54 -12.15 21.01 5.06
CA SER A 54 -11.21 20.69 6.14
C SER A 54 -11.88 20.25 7.45
N TYR A 55 -13.21 20.17 7.51
CA TYR A 55 -13.92 19.85 8.75
C TYR A 55 -13.67 18.42 9.25
N LEU A 56 -13.75 17.40 8.36
CA LEU A 56 -13.42 16.02 8.74
C LEU A 56 -11.91 15.81 8.85
N GLU A 57 -11.11 16.51 8.04
CA GLU A 57 -9.66 16.48 8.22
C GLU A 57 -9.26 16.94 9.63
N GLN A 58 -9.94 17.91 10.24
CA GLN A 58 -9.65 18.33 11.62
C GLN A 58 -10.04 17.31 12.70
N ARG A 59 -10.80 16.26 12.34
CA ARG A 59 -11.37 15.27 13.29
C ARG A 59 -10.87 13.85 13.08
N ALA A 60 -10.55 13.50 11.83
CA ALA A 60 -9.91 12.25 11.50
C ALA A 60 -8.49 12.26 12.07
N GLU A 61 -8.23 11.29 12.95
CA GLU A 61 -6.91 11.13 13.56
C GLU A 61 -5.98 10.28 12.68
N ALA A 62 -6.54 9.56 11.71
CA ALA A 62 -5.84 8.73 10.75
C ALA A 62 -6.32 8.95 9.31
N ILE A 63 -5.37 8.98 8.37
CA ILE A 63 -5.63 9.07 6.92
C ILE A 63 -4.86 7.99 6.19
N ALA A 64 -5.55 7.04 5.56
CA ALA A 64 -4.92 6.10 4.63
C ALA A 64 -4.99 6.64 3.21
N LYS A 65 -3.82 6.86 2.59
CA LYS A 65 -3.72 7.28 1.20
C LYS A 65 -3.74 6.05 0.30
N LEU A 66 -4.68 5.99 -0.63
CA LEU A 66 -4.84 4.86 -1.54
C LEU A 66 -3.95 5.04 -2.77
N PRO A 67 -3.31 3.97 -3.28
CA PRO A 67 -2.46 4.07 -4.44
C PRO A 67 -3.27 4.41 -5.69
N MET A 68 -2.69 5.21 -6.58
CA MET A 68 -3.32 5.64 -7.84
C MET A 68 -3.73 4.46 -8.72
N ALA A 69 -2.96 3.38 -8.68
CA ALA A 69 -3.24 2.16 -9.42
C ALA A 69 -4.44 1.35 -8.89
N LEU A 70 -4.94 1.63 -7.68
CA LEU A 70 -6.11 0.95 -7.13
C LEU A 70 -7.34 1.34 -7.95
N SER A 71 -7.89 0.37 -8.67
CA SER A 71 -9.02 0.56 -9.56
C SER A 71 -10.33 0.04 -9.00
N ASP A 72 -10.28 -0.91 -8.08
CA ASP A 72 -11.45 -1.53 -7.47
C ASP A 72 -11.13 -1.98 -6.05
N ILE A 73 -12.15 -1.98 -5.20
CA ILE A 73 -12.08 -2.41 -3.79
C ILE A 73 -13.15 -3.47 -3.59
N GLU A 74 -12.73 -4.67 -3.21
CA GLU A 74 -13.62 -5.76 -2.84
C GLU A 74 -13.95 -5.71 -1.35
N ARG A 75 -12.96 -5.36 -0.52
CA ARG A 75 -13.12 -5.24 0.93
C ARG A 75 -12.10 -4.32 1.55
N VAL A 76 -12.50 -3.62 2.61
CA VAL A 76 -11.56 -2.90 3.48
C VAL A 76 -11.75 -3.31 4.93
N CYS A 77 -10.64 -3.58 5.61
CA CYS A 77 -10.63 -3.78 7.05
C CYS A 77 -9.57 -2.91 7.73
N ILE A 78 -9.93 -2.30 8.85
CA ILE A 78 -9.02 -1.52 9.69
C ILE A 78 -8.60 -2.40 10.85
N GLN A 79 -7.30 -2.68 10.94
CA GLN A 79 -6.69 -3.42 12.03
C GLN A 79 -6.05 -2.45 13.02
N THR A 80 -6.40 -2.58 14.28
CA THR A 80 -5.85 -1.77 15.37
C THR A 80 -5.20 -2.69 16.38
N SER A 81 -3.91 -2.47 16.64
CA SER A 81 -3.18 -3.19 17.68
C SER A 81 -3.17 -2.39 18.97
N TYR A 82 -3.33 -3.09 20.10
CA TYR A 82 -3.45 -2.49 21.42
C TYR A 82 -2.46 -3.11 22.41
N SER A 83 -2.07 -2.31 23.41
CA SER A 83 -1.31 -2.74 24.57
C SER A 83 -1.99 -2.30 25.87
N GLY A 84 -1.68 -3.00 26.98
CA GLY A 84 -2.26 -2.71 28.29
C GLY A 84 -3.74 -3.08 28.42
N ILE A 85 -4.20 -4.10 27.69
CA ILE A 85 -5.57 -4.63 27.79
C ILE A 85 -5.73 -5.37 29.12
N ASP A 86 -6.84 -5.13 29.80
CA ASP A 86 -7.33 -5.98 30.89
C ASP A 86 -8.17 -7.12 30.28
N PRO A 87 -7.71 -8.39 30.29
CA PRO A 87 -8.44 -9.50 29.70
C PRO A 87 -9.73 -9.86 30.46
N SER A 88 -9.96 -9.26 31.63
CA SER A 88 -11.18 -9.46 32.41
C SER A 88 -12.27 -8.42 32.14
N SER A 89 -11.98 -7.37 31.37
CA SER A 89 -12.96 -6.35 31.01
C SER A 89 -13.77 -6.74 29.76
N SER A 90 -14.96 -6.15 29.64
CA SER A 90 -15.80 -6.25 28.43
C SER A 90 -15.60 -5.04 27.52
N ASP A 91 -14.38 -4.50 27.47
CA ASP A 91 -14.05 -3.30 26.72
C ASP A 91 -14.16 -3.53 25.22
N GLN A 92 -14.33 -2.44 24.47
CA GLN A 92 -14.55 -2.46 23.04
C GLN A 92 -13.46 -1.68 22.29
N SER A 93 -13.06 -2.25 21.16
CA SER A 93 -12.37 -1.54 20.11
C SER A 93 -13.41 -0.98 19.15
N GLY A 94 -13.19 0.22 18.61
CA GLY A 94 -14.07 0.78 17.62
C GLY A 94 -13.38 1.67 16.61
N VAL A 95 -14.07 1.90 15.49
CA VAL A 95 -13.62 2.79 14.43
C VAL A 95 -14.78 3.65 13.95
N LEU A 96 -14.50 4.94 13.77
CA LEU A 96 -15.36 5.87 13.04
C LEU A 96 -14.74 6.15 11.68
N VAL A 97 -15.45 5.78 10.61
CA VAL A 97 -15.02 6.04 9.24
C VAL A 97 -15.86 7.15 8.64
N TYR A 98 -15.21 8.10 7.97
CA TYR A 98 -15.87 9.29 7.45
C TYR A 98 -15.97 9.26 5.91
N THR A 99 -17.11 9.69 5.39
CA THR A 99 -17.40 9.72 3.94
C THR A 99 -18.08 11.03 3.53
N TYR A 100 -17.99 11.33 2.23
CA TYR A 100 -18.61 12.49 1.61
C TYR A 100 -19.65 12.08 0.56
N ALA A 101 -20.46 13.05 0.15
CA ALA A 101 -21.29 13.03 -1.05
C ALA A 101 -21.03 14.33 -1.80
N GLU A 102 -21.30 14.36 -3.10
CA GLU A 102 -21.28 15.61 -3.86
C GLU A 102 -22.69 16.19 -3.94
N ASP A 103 -22.81 17.49 -3.73
CA ASP A 103 -24.05 18.21 -4.01
C ASP A 103 -24.26 18.38 -5.53
N ASN A 104 -25.40 18.95 -5.93
CA ASN A 104 -25.72 19.21 -7.35
C ASN A 104 -24.75 20.18 -8.05
N SER A 105 -23.84 20.83 -7.31
CA SER A 105 -22.81 21.73 -7.81
C SER A 105 -21.42 21.07 -7.86
N GLY A 106 -21.32 19.79 -7.47
CA GLY A 106 -20.04 19.06 -7.36
C GLY A 106 -19.23 19.43 -6.11
N ILE A 107 -19.84 20.09 -5.12
CA ILE A 107 -19.17 20.41 -3.86
C ILE A 107 -19.31 19.22 -2.93
N LYS A 108 -18.19 18.79 -2.34
CA LYS A 108 -18.19 17.74 -1.33
C LYS A 108 -18.89 18.22 -0.06
N ILE A 109 -19.90 17.50 0.36
CA ILE A 109 -20.61 17.67 1.62
C ILE A 109 -20.44 16.39 2.45
N HIS A 110 -20.32 16.53 3.77
CA HIS A 110 -20.29 15.36 4.64
C HIS A 110 -21.56 14.53 4.45
N ASN A 111 -21.40 13.23 4.23
CA ASN A 111 -22.52 12.34 3.99
C ASN A 111 -22.80 11.50 5.24
N THR A 112 -21.89 10.58 5.56
CA THR A 112 -22.14 9.55 6.57
C THR A 112 -20.87 9.26 7.39
N THR A 113 -21.08 9.02 8.68
CA THR A 113 -20.09 8.38 9.56
C THR A 113 -20.51 6.93 9.77
N ILE A 114 -19.63 5.98 9.45
CA ILE A 114 -19.84 4.56 9.68
C ILE A 114 -19.10 4.18 10.94
N GLY A 115 -19.81 3.58 11.89
CA GLY A 115 -19.27 3.17 13.18
C GLY A 115 -19.32 1.67 13.34
N ASP A 116 -18.20 1.07 13.72
CA ASP A 116 -18.13 -0.35 14.06
C ASP A 116 -17.48 -0.58 15.43
N ARG A 117 -17.88 -1.65 16.12
CA ARG A 117 -17.37 -2.05 17.44
C ARG A 117 -17.21 -3.55 17.51
N VAL A 118 -16.07 -3.97 18.04
CA VAL A 118 -15.77 -5.37 18.37
C VAL A 118 -15.23 -5.45 19.79
N ASN A 119 -15.17 -6.66 20.35
CA ASN A 119 -14.51 -6.87 21.63
C ASN A 119 -13.05 -6.42 21.53
N LEU A 120 -12.56 -5.74 22.56
CA LEU A 120 -11.18 -5.27 22.60
C LEU A 120 -10.22 -6.45 22.72
N GLU A 121 -9.46 -6.68 21.66
CA GLU A 121 -8.40 -7.69 21.60
C GLU A 121 -7.05 -7.03 21.31
N THR A 122 -5.95 -7.78 21.52
CA THR A 122 -4.60 -7.32 21.19
C THR A 122 -4.49 -6.81 19.76
N VAL A 123 -5.22 -7.45 18.84
CA VAL A 123 -5.44 -6.96 17.48
C VAL A 123 -6.93 -7.03 17.20
N SER A 124 -7.58 -5.88 17.12
CA SER A 124 -9.00 -5.79 16.75
C SER A 124 -9.13 -5.44 15.27
N LYS A 125 -10.06 -6.10 14.57
CA LYS A 125 -10.27 -5.92 13.12
C LYS A 125 -11.69 -5.46 12.84
N HIS A 126 -11.82 -4.35 12.13
CA HIS A 126 -13.09 -3.75 11.71
C HIS A 126 -13.21 -3.83 10.20
N CYS A 127 -14.02 -4.75 9.69
CA CYS A 127 -14.25 -4.87 8.26
C CYS A 127 -15.49 -4.08 7.86
N ILE A 128 -15.33 -3.16 6.91
CA ILE A 128 -16.40 -2.28 6.46
C ILE A 128 -17.15 -2.98 5.35
N ASP A 129 -18.09 -3.85 5.70
CA ASP A 129 -18.94 -4.59 4.76
C ASP A 129 -20.18 -3.75 4.35
N GLU A 130 -19.95 -2.48 4.04
CA GLU A 130 -20.98 -1.48 3.66
C GLU A 130 -21.32 -1.53 2.17
N SER A 131 -22.29 -0.72 1.73
CA SER A 131 -22.65 -0.64 0.31
C SER A 131 -21.51 -0.03 -0.53
N ASN A 132 -21.35 -0.54 -1.77
CA ASN A 132 -20.31 -0.17 -2.74
C ASN A 132 -20.08 1.33 -2.92
N TRP A 133 -21.08 2.19 -2.68
CA TRP A 133 -20.92 3.64 -2.77
C TRP A 133 -19.81 4.19 -1.86
N VAL A 134 -19.54 3.55 -0.72
CA VAL A 134 -18.45 3.94 0.19
C VAL A 134 -17.09 3.72 -0.48
N TYR A 135 -16.92 2.57 -1.12
CA TYR A 135 -15.69 2.20 -1.83
C TYR A 135 -15.48 3.10 -3.05
N ASP A 136 -16.55 3.41 -3.79
CA ASP A 136 -16.50 4.33 -4.93
C ASP A 136 -16.00 5.72 -4.51
N ASN A 137 -16.45 6.23 -3.36
CA ASN A 137 -15.98 7.51 -2.83
C ASN A 137 -14.49 7.47 -2.46
N TRP A 138 -14.03 6.43 -1.78
CA TRP A 138 -12.61 6.28 -1.44
C TRP A 138 -11.73 6.11 -2.68
N LEU A 139 -12.21 5.39 -3.69
CA LEU A 139 -11.54 5.24 -4.98
C LEU A 139 -11.43 6.56 -5.74
N ALA A 140 -12.47 7.40 -5.71
CA ALA A 140 -12.47 8.72 -6.31
C ALA A 140 -11.50 9.67 -5.58
N ASP A 141 -11.52 9.64 -4.25
CA ASP A 141 -10.73 10.53 -3.40
C ASP A 141 -9.29 10.08 -3.20
N LYS A 142 -9.00 8.82 -3.57
CA LYS A 142 -7.74 8.12 -3.29
C LYS A 142 -7.30 8.25 -1.83
N SER A 143 -8.26 8.30 -0.92
CA SER A 143 -8.02 8.44 0.51
C SER A 143 -9.17 7.94 1.35
N MET A 144 -8.83 7.49 2.55
CA MET A 144 -9.77 7.10 3.60
C MET A 144 -9.44 7.86 4.87
N THR A 145 -10.44 8.46 5.50
CA THR A 145 -10.28 9.18 6.76
C THR A 145 -11.06 8.48 7.85
N PHE A 146 -10.43 8.28 9.00
CA PHE A 146 -11.03 7.54 10.10
C PHE A 146 -10.39 7.85 11.45
N THR A 147 -11.07 7.44 12.52
CA THR A 147 -10.59 7.56 13.90
C THR A 147 -10.78 6.20 14.60
N PRO A 148 -9.69 5.44 14.82
CA PRO A 148 -9.74 4.27 15.69
C PRO A 148 -9.77 4.72 17.16
N TYR A 149 -10.46 3.98 18.02
CA TYR A 149 -10.56 4.28 19.44
C TYR A 149 -10.64 3.01 20.30
N SER A 150 -10.45 3.18 21.61
CA SER A 150 -10.69 2.17 22.65
C SER A 150 -11.70 2.73 23.65
N SER A 151 -12.61 1.89 24.16
CA SER A 151 -13.48 2.24 25.30
C SER A 151 -12.74 2.24 26.65
N SER A 152 -11.45 1.90 26.67
CA SER A 152 -10.62 1.79 27.87
C SER A 152 -9.28 2.50 27.73
N SER A 153 -8.46 2.45 28.78
CA SER A 153 -7.10 3.02 28.78
C SER A 153 -6.09 2.23 27.94
N ALA A 154 -6.51 1.20 27.20
CA ALA A 154 -5.63 0.47 26.29
C ALA A 154 -5.03 1.42 25.23
N VAL A 155 -3.72 1.32 25.04
CA VAL A 155 -2.96 2.20 24.15
C VAL A 155 -2.90 1.57 22.77
N ILE A 156 -3.32 2.32 21.74
CA ILE A 156 -3.13 1.89 20.35
C ILE A 156 -1.66 1.98 19.99
N THR A 157 -1.08 0.86 19.57
CA THR A 157 0.34 0.73 19.23
C THR A 157 0.60 0.70 17.73
N ASP A 158 -0.38 0.28 16.93
CA ASP A 158 -0.26 0.17 15.48
C ASP A 158 -1.66 0.23 14.84
N VAL A 159 -1.76 0.80 13.65
CA VAL A 159 -3.00 0.84 12.85
C VAL A 159 -2.66 0.51 11.41
N ARG A 160 -3.45 -0.36 10.78
CA ARG A 160 -3.30 -0.74 9.37
C ARG A 160 -4.64 -0.76 8.68
N VAL A 161 -4.65 -0.31 7.42
CA VAL A 161 -5.79 -0.46 6.52
C VAL A 161 -5.46 -1.57 5.54
N ILE A 162 -6.17 -2.68 5.66
CA ILE A 162 -6.06 -3.85 4.79
C ILE A 162 -7.11 -3.74 3.70
N ILE A 163 -6.68 -3.76 2.45
CA ILE A 163 -7.54 -3.65 1.28
C ILE A 163 -7.39 -4.91 0.47
N ASP A 164 -8.51 -5.60 0.27
CA ASP A 164 -8.66 -6.60 -0.77
C ASP A 164 -9.21 -5.86 -2.00
N GLY A 165 -8.44 -5.79 -3.08
CA GLY A 165 -8.84 -5.01 -4.24
C GLY A 165 -7.99 -5.29 -5.46
N SER A 166 -8.25 -4.55 -6.53
CA SER A 166 -7.60 -4.75 -7.82
C SER A 166 -6.73 -3.58 -8.21
N LEU A 167 -5.49 -3.86 -8.63
CA LEU A 167 -4.62 -2.88 -9.28
C LEU A 167 -4.79 -2.90 -10.81
N SER A 168 -4.92 -1.71 -11.41
CA SER A 168 -4.91 -1.52 -12.86
C SER A 168 -3.68 -0.72 -13.28
N LEU A 169 -2.65 -1.45 -13.73
CA LEU A 169 -1.36 -0.89 -14.11
C LEU A 169 -1.41 -0.34 -15.55
N SER A 170 -1.00 0.91 -15.71
CA SER A 170 -1.00 1.59 -17.00
C SER A 170 -0.04 0.93 -17.99
N GLN A 171 -0.43 0.95 -19.26
CA GLN A 171 0.42 0.52 -20.37
C GLN A 171 1.22 1.67 -20.99
N VAL A 172 1.01 2.89 -20.48
CA VAL A 172 1.84 4.06 -20.78
C VAL A 172 3.03 4.05 -19.82
N PRO A 173 4.28 3.93 -20.32
CA PRO A 173 5.47 3.78 -19.47
C PRO A 173 5.65 4.87 -18.39
N ALA A 174 5.33 6.13 -18.73
CA ALA A 174 5.42 7.24 -17.78
C ALA A 174 4.41 7.07 -16.63
N GLU A 175 3.14 6.83 -16.94
CA GLU A 175 2.08 6.62 -15.94
C GLU A 175 2.32 5.36 -15.11
N PHE A 176 2.80 4.26 -15.72
CA PHE A 176 3.21 3.05 -14.98
C PHE A 176 4.26 3.37 -13.92
N THR A 177 5.24 4.19 -14.29
CA THR A 177 6.34 4.57 -13.38
C THR A 177 5.82 5.48 -12.26
N GLU A 178 4.92 6.41 -12.57
CA GLU A 178 4.21 7.22 -11.56
C GLU A 178 3.43 6.33 -10.59
N GLN A 179 2.68 5.36 -11.10
CA GLN A 179 1.92 4.40 -10.30
C GLN A 179 2.82 3.58 -9.37
N TYR A 180 4.00 3.15 -9.83
CA TYR A 180 4.96 2.43 -8.99
C TYR A 180 5.47 3.28 -7.83
N TYR A 181 5.95 4.50 -8.10
CA TYR A 181 6.47 5.38 -7.04
C TYR A 181 5.37 5.83 -6.07
N ASP A 182 4.15 6.08 -6.58
CA ASP A 182 2.99 6.34 -5.74
C ASP A 182 2.66 5.14 -4.83
N PHE A 183 2.70 3.93 -5.38
CA PHE A 183 2.42 2.70 -4.63
C PHE A 183 3.43 2.47 -3.50
N ILE A 184 4.73 2.54 -3.76
CA ILE A 184 5.76 2.31 -2.72
C ILE A 184 5.81 3.43 -1.67
N ALA A 185 5.31 4.63 -1.99
CA ALA A 185 5.20 5.72 -1.04
C ALA A 185 4.02 5.53 -0.07
N LYS A 186 2.93 4.91 -0.53
CA LYS A 186 1.68 4.75 0.24
C LYS A 186 1.53 3.37 0.89
N VAL A 187 1.94 2.32 0.19
CA VAL A 187 1.79 0.91 0.62
C VAL A 187 3.12 0.39 1.15
N GLY A 188 4.18 0.50 0.35
CA GLY A 188 5.53 0.10 0.73
C GLY A 188 6.22 -0.80 -0.30
N PHE A 189 7.52 -1.00 -0.12
CA PHE A 189 8.34 -1.84 -0.99
C PHE A 189 8.03 -3.33 -0.83
N ASP A 190 7.67 -3.78 0.37
CA ASP A 190 7.44 -5.20 0.69
C ASP A 190 6.14 -5.77 0.13
N GLN A 191 5.43 -4.97 -0.66
CA GLN A 191 4.16 -5.32 -1.28
C GLN A 191 4.14 -4.95 -2.77
N SER A 192 5.29 -4.56 -3.34
CA SER A 192 5.39 -4.07 -4.73
C SER A 192 5.91 -5.11 -5.71
N ALA A 193 6.00 -6.40 -5.33
CA ALA A 193 6.50 -7.47 -6.20
C ALA A 193 5.83 -7.50 -7.59
N ASN A 194 4.53 -7.21 -7.66
CA ASN A 194 3.76 -7.19 -8.92
C ASN A 194 4.21 -6.13 -9.94
N PHE A 195 4.99 -5.14 -9.52
CA PHE A 195 5.57 -4.15 -10.43
C PHE A 195 6.84 -4.65 -11.13
N TYR A 196 7.47 -5.72 -10.64
CA TYR A 196 8.74 -6.22 -11.16
C TYR A 196 8.56 -7.33 -12.18
N HIS A 197 9.47 -7.36 -13.16
CA HIS A 197 9.48 -8.39 -14.17
C HIS A 197 9.85 -9.76 -13.55
N PRO A 198 9.07 -10.83 -13.79
CA PRO A 198 9.31 -12.15 -13.18
C PRO A 198 10.74 -12.68 -13.41
N ASP A 199 11.27 -12.64 -14.64
CA ASP A 199 12.67 -13.04 -14.92
C ASP A 199 13.71 -12.35 -14.00
N GLY A 200 13.46 -11.08 -13.65
CA GLY A 200 14.33 -10.34 -12.73
C GLY A 200 14.28 -10.94 -11.34
N ILE A 201 13.07 -11.21 -10.84
CA ILE A 201 12.82 -11.81 -9.54
C ILE A 201 13.43 -13.22 -9.47
N SER A 202 13.14 -14.09 -10.44
CA SER A 202 13.68 -15.45 -10.47
C SER A 202 15.21 -15.42 -10.53
N GLY A 203 15.79 -14.52 -11.34
CA GLY A 203 17.25 -14.35 -11.40
C GLY A 203 17.87 -13.87 -10.07
N LEU A 204 17.21 -12.97 -9.34
CA LEU A 204 17.66 -12.52 -8.01
C LEU A 204 17.57 -13.66 -6.99
N LYS A 205 16.50 -14.45 -7.06
CA LYS A 205 16.29 -15.63 -6.23
C LYS A 205 17.39 -16.67 -6.46
N ASP A 206 17.73 -16.95 -7.72
CA ASP A 206 18.81 -17.88 -8.09
C ASP A 206 20.18 -17.44 -7.56
N VAL A 207 20.48 -16.13 -7.61
CA VAL A 207 21.71 -15.57 -7.04
C VAL A 207 21.76 -15.80 -5.52
N LEU A 208 20.68 -15.48 -4.81
CA LEU A 208 20.61 -15.69 -3.36
C LEU A 208 20.82 -17.18 -3.01
N VAL A 209 20.09 -18.07 -3.69
CA VAL A 209 20.16 -19.52 -3.46
C VAL A 209 21.56 -20.05 -3.73
N SER A 210 22.17 -19.66 -4.86
CA SER A 210 23.53 -20.07 -5.23
C SER A 210 24.57 -19.60 -4.22
N GLY A 211 24.48 -18.35 -3.74
CA GLY A 211 25.41 -17.86 -2.72
C GLY A 211 25.22 -18.53 -1.35
N LEU A 212 24.00 -18.95 -1.00
CA LEU A 212 23.75 -19.77 0.19
C LEU A 212 24.40 -21.17 0.07
N GLU A 213 24.35 -21.79 -1.11
CA GLU A 213 25.03 -23.07 -1.39
C GLU A 213 26.55 -22.97 -1.24
N GLN A 214 27.11 -21.85 -1.68
CA GLN A 214 28.53 -21.54 -1.56
C GLN A 214 28.94 -21.08 -0.15
N ASN A 215 28.01 -21.09 0.81
CA ASN A 215 28.23 -20.62 2.18
C ASN A 215 28.66 -19.14 2.29
N ASN A 216 28.33 -18.30 1.30
CA ASN A 216 28.65 -16.87 1.29
C ASN A 216 28.02 -16.17 2.52
N SER A 217 28.85 -15.48 3.30
CA SER A 217 28.44 -14.78 4.53
C SER A 217 27.49 -13.61 4.25
N SER A 218 27.70 -12.89 3.16
CA SER A 218 26.84 -11.77 2.76
C SER A 218 25.45 -12.27 2.37
N MET A 219 25.35 -13.38 1.64
CA MET A 219 24.05 -13.97 1.30
C MET A 219 23.34 -14.54 2.54
N LYS A 220 24.06 -15.12 3.49
CA LYS A 220 23.47 -15.53 4.79
C LYS A 220 22.93 -14.33 5.55
N PHE A 221 23.65 -13.21 5.56
CA PHE A 221 23.19 -11.98 6.20
C PHE A 221 21.93 -11.43 5.53
N ILE A 222 21.92 -11.29 4.21
CA ILE A 222 20.76 -10.84 3.42
C ILE A 222 19.57 -11.77 3.65
N LYS A 223 19.79 -13.08 3.58
CA LYS A 223 18.75 -14.08 3.82
C LYS A 223 18.15 -13.95 5.21
N ASN A 224 18.98 -13.78 6.24
CA ASN A 224 18.50 -13.63 7.61
C ASN A 224 17.76 -12.30 7.84
N MET A 225 18.15 -11.24 7.12
CA MET A 225 17.46 -9.96 7.17
C MET A 225 16.10 -10.03 6.48
N ALA A 226 16.04 -10.48 5.22
CA ALA A 226 14.78 -10.56 4.47
C ALA A 226 13.81 -11.63 5.01
N PHE A 227 14.32 -12.84 5.29
CA PHE A 227 13.50 -14.04 5.51
C PHE A 227 13.59 -14.55 6.96
N GLY A 228 14.33 -13.88 7.84
CA GLY A 228 14.57 -14.34 9.20
C GLY A 228 15.50 -15.56 9.30
N ASN A 229 15.77 -16.01 10.52
CA ASN A 229 16.79 -17.03 10.78
C ASN A 229 16.31 -18.48 10.57
N THR A 230 15.00 -18.70 10.49
CA THR A 230 14.39 -20.04 10.51
C THR A 230 14.19 -20.64 9.13
N LEU A 231 13.92 -19.82 8.12
CA LEU A 231 13.68 -20.27 6.74
C LEU A 231 14.93 -20.94 6.15
N SER A 232 14.77 -22.14 5.61
CA SER A 232 15.84 -22.86 4.93
C SER A 232 16.04 -22.34 3.50
N LYS A 233 17.13 -22.76 2.85
CA LYS A 233 17.35 -22.49 1.43
C LYS A 233 16.25 -23.17 0.59
N GLU A 234 15.87 -24.39 0.95
CA GLU A 234 14.85 -25.18 0.27
C GLU A 234 13.48 -24.50 0.34
N ASP A 235 13.13 -23.89 1.48
CA ASP A 235 11.89 -23.12 1.62
C ASP A 235 11.88 -21.90 0.68
N ILE A 236 13.01 -21.19 0.57
CA ILE A 236 13.15 -20.05 -0.34
C ILE A 236 12.97 -20.51 -1.79
N VAL A 237 13.55 -21.64 -2.19
CA VAL A 237 13.40 -22.20 -3.54
C VAL A 237 11.92 -22.49 -3.87
N LEU A 238 11.16 -23.03 -2.90
CA LEU A 238 9.75 -23.38 -3.08
C LEU A 238 8.79 -22.17 -3.03
N MET A 239 9.25 -21.02 -2.52
CA MET A 239 8.47 -19.79 -2.43
C MET A 239 8.06 -19.28 -3.81
N SER A 240 6.87 -18.69 -3.94
CA SER A 240 6.51 -18.00 -5.18
C SER A 240 7.44 -16.81 -5.43
N ASP A 241 7.60 -16.39 -6.69
CA ASP A 241 8.43 -15.22 -7.01
C ASP A 241 7.90 -13.95 -6.34
N LEU A 242 6.57 -13.79 -6.25
CA LEU A 242 5.96 -12.64 -5.60
C LEU A 242 6.22 -12.62 -4.10
N ASP A 243 6.00 -13.74 -3.40
CA ASP A 243 6.28 -13.85 -1.97
C ASP A 243 7.76 -13.64 -1.66
N PHE A 244 8.63 -14.20 -2.51
CA PHE A 244 10.07 -14.02 -2.41
C PHE A 244 10.44 -12.55 -2.51
N MET A 245 9.95 -11.85 -3.53
CA MET A 245 10.32 -10.46 -3.77
C MET A 245 9.77 -9.54 -2.68
N ASN A 246 8.52 -9.75 -2.24
CA ASN A 246 7.92 -9.00 -1.14
C ASN A 246 8.72 -9.16 0.17
N GLN A 247 9.09 -10.40 0.54
CA GLN A 247 9.95 -10.64 1.69
C GLN A 247 11.36 -10.08 1.52
N PHE A 248 11.96 -10.20 0.32
CA PHE A 248 13.26 -9.64 0.02
C PHE A 248 13.28 -8.11 0.19
N LEU A 249 12.25 -7.43 -0.30
CA LEU A 249 12.12 -5.97 -0.23
C LEU A 249 11.90 -5.46 1.20
N SER A 250 11.44 -6.31 2.14
CA SER A 250 11.33 -5.96 3.56
C SER A 250 12.66 -5.56 4.22
N ILE A 251 13.80 -5.93 3.62
CA ILE A 251 15.14 -5.46 4.02
C ILE A 251 15.18 -3.94 4.11
N LEU A 252 14.48 -3.22 3.23
CA LEU A 252 14.47 -1.76 3.21
C LEU A 252 13.87 -1.21 4.51
N GLY A 253 12.74 -1.79 4.96
CA GLY A 253 12.15 -1.50 6.27
C GLY A 253 13.11 -1.74 7.42
N GLN A 254 13.79 -2.89 7.43
CA GLN A 254 14.71 -3.24 8.52
C GLN A 254 15.98 -2.38 8.55
N ALA A 255 16.51 -2.01 7.38
CA ALA A 255 17.75 -1.24 7.28
C ALA A 255 17.53 0.27 7.48
N SER A 256 16.40 0.80 7.00
CA SER A 256 16.13 2.25 7.01
C SER A 256 15.12 2.70 8.08
N GLY A 257 14.44 1.77 8.74
CA GLY A 257 13.38 2.04 9.73
C GLY A 257 12.03 2.40 9.11
N SER A 258 11.93 2.49 7.78
CA SER A 258 10.68 2.70 7.06
C SER A 258 10.65 1.78 5.83
N ASN A 259 9.49 1.19 5.57
CA ASN A 259 9.29 0.40 4.36
C ASN A 259 8.58 1.17 3.23
N THR A 260 8.35 2.47 3.43
CA THR A 260 7.78 3.36 2.41
C THR A 260 8.81 4.35 1.90
N ALA A 261 8.66 4.77 0.64
CA ALA A 261 9.48 5.83 0.06
C ALA A 261 9.03 7.21 0.59
N ASN A 262 9.97 7.99 1.14
CA ASN A 262 9.69 9.35 1.59
C ASN A 262 9.84 10.35 0.43
N LEU A 263 8.89 10.30 -0.49
CA LEU A 263 8.84 11.16 -1.69
C LEU A 263 8.06 12.43 -1.39
N GLU A 264 8.70 13.58 -1.55
CA GLU A 264 8.04 14.90 -1.51
C GLU A 264 7.51 15.29 -2.90
N SER A 265 8.23 14.93 -3.95
CA SER A 265 7.77 15.07 -5.34
C SER A 265 8.42 14.04 -6.24
N PHE A 266 7.72 13.74 -7.34
CA PHE A 266 8.15 12.83 -8.38
C PHE A 266 7.79 13.42 -9.75
N LYS A 267 8.69 13.25 -10.72
CA LYS A 267 8.48 13.72 -12.08
C LYS A 267 9.18 12.82 -13.09
N VAL A 268 8.45 12.40 -14.12
CA VAL A 268 9.06 11.83 -15.32
C VAL A 268 9.63 12.96 -16.18
N ILE A 269 10.94 12.92 -16.45
CA ILE A 269 11.64 13.91 -17.27
C ILE A 269 11.56 13.53 -18.74
N ASN A 270 11.84 12.26 -19.06
CA ASN A 270 11.76 11.74 -20.42
C ASN A 270 11.60 10.22 -20.43
N VAL A 271 11.22 9.71 -21.62
CA VAL A 271 11.13 8.27 -21.92
C VAL A 271 11.86 8.03 -23.24
N PHE A 272 12.76 7.06 -23.26
CA PHE A 272 13.50 6.64 -24.45
C PHE A 272 13.33 5.15 -24.71
N ASP A 273 13.43 4.78 -25.98
CA ASP A 273 13.27 3.41 -26.44
C ASP A 273 14.62 2.86 -26.89
N TYR A 274 15.01 1.69 -26.37
CA TYR A 274 16.24 1.03 -26.79
C TYR A 274 16.17 -0.47 -26.51
N ASN A 275 16.55 -1.31 -27.49
CA ASN A 275 16.59 -2.77 -27.39
C ASN A 275 15.34 -3.41 -26.71
N ASP A 276 14.16 -3.06 -27.21
CA ASP A 276 12.85 -3.54 -26.72
C ASP A 276 12.51 -3.17 -25.25
N LYS A 277 13.28 -2.24 -24.67
CA LYS A 277 13.08 -1.68 -23.33
C LYS A 277 12.71 -0.21 -23.40
N LYS A 278 12.12 0.28 -22.31
CA LYS A 278 11.91 1.71 -22.06
C LYS A 278 12.88 2.16 -20.97
N TYR A 279 13.58 3.26 -21.22
CA TYR A 279 14.45 3.93 -20.27
C TYR A 279 13.79 5.24 -19.88
N ILE A 280 13.50 5.41 -18.60
CA ILE A 280 12.69 6.50 -18.09
C ILE A 280 13.55 7.28 -17.12
N ASN A 281 13.94 8.50 -17.50
CA ASN A 281 14.63 9.38 -16.56
C ASN A 281 13.60 10.03 -15.66
N VAL A 282 13.76 9.84 -14.36
CA VAL A 282 12.89 10.39 -13.34
C VAL A 282 13.67 11.30 -12.42
N GLU A 283 13.03 12.38 -12.00
CA GLU A 283 13.49 13.24 -10.93
C GLU A 283 12.60 13.00 -9.72
N LYS A 284 13.23 12.76 -8.57
CA LYS A 284 12.54 12.59 -7.29
C LYS A 284 13.14 13.51 -6.24
N GLN A 285 12.28 14.12 -5.44
CA GLN A 285 12.68 14.84 -4.24
C GLN A 285 12.35 13.97 -3.03
N GLU A 286 13.37 13.62 -2.27
CA GLU A 286 13.28 12.74 -1.11
C GLU A 286 13.73 13.50 0.14
N ARG A 287 13.08 13.24 1.28
CA ARG A 287 13.58 13.71 2.58
C ARG A 287 14.42 12.63 3.22
N LEU A 288 15.74 12.84 3.24
CA LEU A 288 16.71 11.95 3.85
C LEU A 288 17.41 12.65 5.01
N PHE A 289 17.36 12.06 6.21
CA PHE A 289 17.93 12.65 7.42
C PHE A 289 17.49 14.10 7.70
N GLY A 290 16.21 14.41 7.41
CA GLY A 290 15.62 15.74 7.56
C GLY A 290 16.03 16.76 6.49
N LYS A 291 16.83 16.37 5.49
CA LYS A 291 17.20 17.23 4.36
C LYS A 291 16.47 16.78 3.09
N GLN A 292 15.97 17.77 2.36
CA GLN A 292 15.42 17.56 1.03
C GLN A 292 16.56 17.37 0.03
N ILE A 293 16.53 16.27 -0.72
CA ILE A 293 17.54 15.92 -1.73
C ILE A 293 16.81 15.63 -3.04
N THR A 294 17.27 16.24 -4.13
CA THR A 294 16.83 15.91 -5.49
C THR A 294 17.73 14.84 -6.08
N ARG A 295 17.15 13.76 -6.63
CA ARG A 295 17.87 12.68 -7.29
C ARG A 295 17.30 12.44 -8.67
N ASN A 296 18.21 12.20 -9.62
CA ASN A 296 17.85 11.70 -10.94
C ASN A 296 18.17 10.21 -10.99
N GLU A 297 17.23 9.42 -11.49
CA GLU A 297 17.31 7.97 -11.60
C GLU A 297 16.83 7.53 -12.99
N VAL A 298 17.41 6.46 -13.53
CA VAL A 298 16.92 5.83 -14.75
C VAL A 298 16.19 4.55 -14.38
N VAL A 299 14.88 4.56 -14.56
CA VAL A 299 14.04 3.37 -14.42
C VAL A 299 13.99 2.65 -15.76
N ILE A 300 14.15 1.33 -15.74
CA ILE A 300 14.12 0.50 -16.94
C ILE A 300 12.86 -0.36 -16.91
N LEU A 301 12.06 -0.32 -17.97
CA LEU A 301 10.91 -1.21 -18.14
C LEU A 301 11.19 -2.21 -19.26
N LYS A 302 10.77 -3.45 -19.00
CA LYS A 302 10.80 -4.56 -19.97
C LYS A 302 9.39 -5.11 -20.13
N LYS A 303 9.04 -5.55 -21.34
CA LYS A 303 7.75 -6.18 -21.58
C LYS A 303 7.66 -7.59 -21.01
N TYR A 304 6.55 -7.89 -20.34
CA TYR A 304 6.10 -9.23 -20.00
C TYR A 304 4.71 -9.45 -20.62
N GLY A 305 4.67 -10.19 -21.74
CA GLY A 305 3.48 -10.24 -22.59
C GLY A 305 3.16 -8.87 -23.20
N ASP A 306 1.97 -8.36 -22.95
CA ASP A 306 1.52 -7.03 -23.36
C ASP A 306 1.83 -5.93 -22.33
N ARG A 307 2.37 -6.29 -21.16
CA ARG A 307 2.57 -5.39 -20.01
C ARG A 307 3.98 -4.85 -19.89
N TRP A 308 4.12 -3.60 -19.45
CA TRP A 308 5.39 -3.07 -18.95
C TRP A 308 5.57 -3.42 -17.48
N LEU A 309 6.77 -3.89 -17.11
CA LEU A 309 7.17 -4.15 -15.73
C LEU A 309 8.58 -3.63 -15.49
N LEU A 310 8.91 -3.32 -14.24
CA LEU A 310 10.24 -2.88 -13.81
C LEU A 310 11.25 -3.99 -14.07
N GLU A 311 12.31 -3.66 -14.80
CA GLU A 311 13.48 -4.50 -14.87
C GLU A 311 14.38 -4.23 -13.67
N LEU A 312 14.75 -5.29 -12.95
CA LEU A 312 15.74 -5.17 -11.89
C LEU A 312 17.11 -4.82 -12.49
N PRO A 313 17.81 -3.80 -11.96
CA PRO A 313 19.14 -3.45 -12.43
C PRO A 313 20.10 -4.64 -12.37
N GLU A 314 20.81 -4.93 -13.47
CA GLU A 314 21.79 -6.02 -13.53
C GLU A 314 22.90 -5.86 -12.48
N ILE A 315 23.23 -4.62 -12.11
CA ILE A 315 24.22 -4.32 -11.06
C ILE A 315 23.85 -4.90 -9.69
N LEU A 316 22.55 -5.13 -9.42
CA LEU A 316 22.15 -5.82 -8.19
C LEU A 316 22.64 -7.26 -8.18
N LYS A 317 22.68 -7.94 -9.33
CA LYS A 317 23.23 -9.29 -9.44
C LYS A 317 24.74 -9.26 -9.22
N GLU A 318 25.43 -8.30 -9.86
CA GLU A 318 26.89 -8.14 -9.71
C GLU A 318 27.32 -7.80 -8.27
N ILE A 319 26.53 -7.02 -7.54
CA ILE A 319 26.80 -6.68 -6.13
C ILE A 319 26.58 -7.90 -5.22
N LEU A 320 25.66 -8.80 -5.58
CA LEU A 320 25.36 -10.00 -4.81
C LEU A 320 26.27 -11.19 -5.15
N ASP A 321 26.87 -11.20 -6.34
CA ASP A 321 27.81 -12.24 -6.78
C ASP A 321 29.25 -12.03 -6.23
N ASN A 322 29.57 -10.84 -5.69
CA ASN A 322 30.87 -10.50 -5.10
C ASN A 322 30.85 -10.49 -3.56
#